data_AF-A0A2D6Q0P1-F1
#
_entry.id   AF-A0A2D6Q0P1-F1
#
_cell.length_a   1.000
_cell.length_b   1.000
_cell.length_c   1.000
_cell.angle_alpha   90.00
_cell.angle_beta   90.00
_cell.angle_gamma   90.00
#
_symmetry.space_group_name_H-M   'P 1'
#
loop_
_entity.id
_entity.type
_entity.pdbx_description
1 polymer ?
#
loop_
_entity_poly.entity_id
_entity_poly.type
_entity_poly.pdbx_seq_one_letter_code
_entity_poly.pdbx_strand_id
1 'polypeptide(L)'
;MKPHAVDASILPLRLIFWGGLLLVIDFHFLQTVNGEGFRFDLFNDAVGALMILVGVCKLRAIDVSDGYRTLMTLVVCVSAFTLLDAVQAHVITRDPWELTPWLQNLLGLAELGAILAFCVAMRGLCGRADLRRAAQSFRTTTLLFILIYLVPLGLFRLAVLAALARQESFNVDLGPAALLLIPVFMIPAIHLFVSTSRMEADARAAPGRIALG
;
A
#
# COMPACT_ATOMS: atom_id res chain seq x y z
N MET A 1 3.70 -23.81 12.03
CA MET A 1 3.43 -23.33 10.66
C MET A 1 4.24 -24.18 9.71
N LYS A 2 3.68 -24.67 8.59
CA LYS A 2 4.46 -25.49 7.65
C LYS A 2 5.51 -24.62 6.96
N PRO A 3 6.76 -25.09 6.76
CA PRO A 3 7.83 -24.34 6.08
C PRO A 3 7.40 -23.75 4.74
N HIS A 4 6.58 -24.50 3.98
CA HIS A 4 6.02 -24.08 2.70
C HIS A 4 5.19 -22.78 2.74
N ALA A 5 4.70 -22.36 3.90
CA ALA A 5 3.91 -21.14 4.04
C ALA A 5 4.76 -19.86 3.85
N VAL A 6 6.05 -19.90 4.19
CA VAL A 6 6.94 -18.74 4.01
C VAL A 6 7.35 -18.61 2.55
N ASP A 7 7.72 -19.70 1.89
CA ASP A 7 8.07 -19.68 0.46
C ASP A 7 6.89 -19.21 -0.41
N ALA A 8 5.67 -19.61 -0.05
CA ALA A 8 4.45 -19.18 -0.71
C ALA A 8 4.19 -17.66 -0.62
N SER A 9 4.83 -16.96 0.33
CA SER A 9 4.67 -15.51 0.51
C SER A 9 5.59 -14.66 -0.38
N ILE A 10 6.66 -15.23 -0.94
CA ILE A 10 7.67 -14.47 -1.69
C ILE A 10 7.09 -13.89 -2.99
N LEU A 11 6.48 -14.73 -3.84
CA LEU A 11 5.91 -14.28 -5.11
C LEU A 11 4.82 -13.21 -4.91
N PRO A 12 3.85 -13.38 -4.00
CA PRO A 12 2.88 -12.34 -3.67
C PRO A 12 3.50 -11.02 -3.22
N LEU A 13 4.54 -11.05 -2.39
CA LEU A 13 5.24 -9.84 -1.95
C LEU A 13 5.94 -9.12 -3.10
N ARG A 14 6.51 -9.87 -4.06
CA ARG A 14 7.08 -9.28 -5.28
C ARG A 14 6.00 -8.61 -6.13
N LEU A 15 4.81 -9.21 -6.24
CA LEU A 15 3.68 -8.59 -6.95
C LEU A 15 3.26 -7.28 -6.28
N ILE A 16 3.13 -7.25 -4.96
CA ILE A 16 2.79 -6.03 -4.20
C ILE A 16 3.87 -4.96 -4.39
N PHE A 17 5.15 -5.35 -4.33
CA PHE A 17 6.26 -4.43 -4.54
C PHE A 17 6.25 -3.80 -5.93
N TRP A 18 6.20 -4.62 -6.98
CA TRP A 18 6.20 -4.12 -8.35
C TRP A 18 4.92 -3.32 -8.65
N GLY A 19 3.78 -3.76 -8.14
CA GLY A 19 2.53 -3.01 -8.27
C GLY A 19 2.58 -1.65 -7.58
N GLY A 20 3.15 -1.58 -6.37
CA GLY A 20 3.35 -0.31 -5.67
C GLY A 20 4.36 0.59 -6.35
N LEU A 21 5.42 0.03 -6.96
CA LEU A 21 6.39 0.81 -7.72
C LEU A 21 5.77 1.40 -8.98
N LEU A 22 4.92 0.62 -9.69
CA LEU A 22 4.17 1.10 -10.84
C LEU A 22 3.30 2.32 -10.49
N LEU A 23 2.58 2.25 -9.37
CA LEU A 23 1.78 3.38 -8.86
C LEU A 23 2.62 4.62 -8.49
N VAL A 24 3.89 4.47 -8.11
CA VAL A 24 4.77 5.59 -7.73
C VAL A 24 5.47 6.22 -8.93
N ILE A 25 5.85 5.42 -9.94
CA ILE A 25 6.56 5.87 -11.14
C ILE A 25 5.56 6.39 -12.20
N ASP A 26 4.35 6.77 -11.80
CA ASP A 26 3.37 7.27 -12.75
C ASP A 26 3.81 8.64 -13.30
N PHE A 27 4.38 8.63 -14.51
CA PHE A 27 4.81 9.82 -15.22
C PHE A 27 3.63 10.36 -16.01
N HIS A 28 2.98 11.39 -15.45
CA HIS A 28 1.88 12.09 -16.10
C HIS A 28 2.32 12.78 -17.41
N PHE A 29 2.16 12.09 -18.54
CA PHE A 29 2.19 12.72 -19.86
C PHE A 29 0.77 13.15 -20.25
N LEU A 30 0.44 14.40 -19.95
CA LEU A 30 -0.79 15.04 -20.43
C LEU A 30 -0.56 15.63 -21.82
N GLN A 31 -0.99 14.93 -22.87
CA GLN A 31 -1.23 15.55 -24.18
C GLN A 31 -2.72 15.81 -24.35
N THR A 32 -3.11 17.09 -24.24
CA THR A 32 -4.45 17.57 -24.56
C THR A 32 -4.45 18.16 -25.96
N VAL A 33 -5.30 17.66 -26.87
CA VAL A 33 -5.50 18.25 -28.20
C VAL A 33 -6.97 18.66 -28.29
N ASN A 34 -7.24 19.97 -28.34
CA ASN A 34 -8.60 20.54 -28.41
C ASN A 34 -9.52 20.23 -27.20
N GLY A 35 -8.96 20.13 -25.99
CA GLY A 35 -9.74 19.94 -24.75
C GLY A 35 -10.24 18.51 -24.50
N GLU A 36 -10.06 17.63 -25.47
CA GLU A 36 -10.14 16.17 -25.30
C GLU A 36 -8.72 15.60 -25.38
N GLY A 37 -8.37 14.71 -24.46
CA GLY A 37 -7.01 14.17 -24.37
C GLY A 37 -7.06 12.74 -23.87
N PHE A 38 -6.11 11.93 -24.33
CA PHE A 38 -5.90 10.60 -23.80
C PHE A 38 -4.81 10.68 -22.73
N ARG A 39 -5.14 10.32 -21.49
CA ARG A 39 -4.19 10.29 -20.38
C ARG A 39 -3.52 8.91 -20.35
N PHE A 40 -2.24 8.86 -20.71
CA PHE A 40 -1.46 7.62 -20.79
C PHE A 40 -0.99 7.09 -19.41
N ASP A 41 -1.55 7.57 -18.30
CA ASP A 41 -1.36 7.00 -16.94
C ASP A 41 -2.17 5.73 -16.70
N LEU A 42 -3.23 5.56 -17.50
CA LEU A 42 -4.30 4.57 -17.29
C LEU A 42 -3.79 3.14 -17.05
N PHE A 43 -2.84 2.70 -17.88
CA PHE A 43 -2.39 1.31 -17.85
C PHE A 43 -1.48 1.04 -16.65
N ASN A 44 -0.80 2.06 -16.14
CA ASN A 44 0.16 1.86 -15.06
C ASN A 44 -0.57 1.69 -13.72
N ASP A 45 -1.54 2.56 -13.44
CA ASP A 45 -2.22 2.57 -12.14
C ASP A 45 -3.13 1.37 -11.94
N ALA A 46 -3.99 1.07 -12.91
CA ALA A 46 -4.91 -0.07 -12.80
C ALA A 46 -4.15 -1.41 -12.74
N VAL A 47 -3.06 -1.54 -13.52
CA VAL A 47 -2.21 -2.75 -13.46
C VAL A 47 -1.47 -2.84 -12.13
N GLY A 48 -0.91 -1.73 -11.64
CA GLY A 48 -0.25 -1.67 -10.33
C GLY A 48 -1.19 -2.06 -9.19
N ALA A 49 -2.39 -1.49 -9.16
CA ALA A 49 -3.43 -1.83 -8.19
C ALA A 49 -3.88 -3.28 -8.30
N LEU A 50 -4.04 -3.82 -9.52
CA LEU A 50 -4.39 -5.22 -9.75
C LEU A 50 -3.30 -6.17 -9.24
N MET A 51 -2.02 -5.85 -9.49
CA MET A 51 -0.90 -6.64 -8.98
C MET A 51 -0.87 -6.68 -7.45
N ILE A 52 -1.11 -5.53 -6.79
CA ILE A 52 -1.25 -5.46 -5.34
C ILE A 52 -2.41 -6.34 -4.87
N LEU A 53 -3.61 -6.20 -5.48
CA LEU A 53 -4.80 -6.97 -5.13
C LEU A 53 -4.55 -8.48 -5.22
N VAL A 54 -3.98 -8.94 -6.34
CA VAL A 54 -3.64 -10.36 -6.53
C VAL A 54 -2.62 -10.82 -5.48
N GLY A 55 -1.61 -10.00 -5.19
CA GLY A 55 -0.62 -10.28 -4.15
C GLY A 55 -1.26 -10.42 -2.76
N VAL A 56 -2.10 -9.47 -2.33
CA VAL A 56 -2.72 -9.52 -1.00
C VAL A 56 -3.75 -10.66 -0.89
N CYS A 57 -4.46 -10.99 -1.97
CA CYS A 57 -5.33 -12.16 -2.04
C CYS A 57 -4.56 -13.48 -1.85
N LYS A 58 -3.42 -13.62 -2.51
CA LYS A 58 -2.55 -14.80 -2.33
C LYS A 58 -1.98 -14.88 -0.92
N LEU A 59 -1.58 -13.76 -0.32
CA LEU A 59 -1.11 -13.73 1.08
C LEU A 59 -2.22 -14.07 2.08
N ARG A 60 -3.46 -13.62 1.84
CA ARG A 60 -4.61 -13.93 2.69
C ARG A 60 -4.88 -15.43 2.77
N ALA A 61 -4.60 -16.18 1.70
CA ALA A 61 -4.78 -17.63 1.65
C ALA A 61 -3.80 -18.41 2.54
N ILE A 62 -2.74 -17.77 3.04
CA ILE A 62 -1.77 -18.41 3.94
C ILE A 62 -2.38 -18.53 5.34
N ASP A 63 -2.42 -19.75 5.88
CA ASP A 63 -2.97 -20.01 7.21
C ASP A 63 -1.94 -19.75 8.32
N VAL A 64 -2.18 -18.70 9.11
CA VAL A 64 -1.26 -18.23 10.17
C VAL A 64 -1.97 -18.11 11.52
N SER A 65 -3.05 -17.33 11.57
CA SER A 65 -3.90 -17.08 12.73
C SER A 65 -5.16 -16.31 12.30
N ASP A 66 -6.20 -16.30 13.13
CA ASP A 66 -7.43 -15.54 12.83
C ASP A 66 -7.17 -14.04 12.74
N GLY A 67 -6.34 -13.49 13.64
CA GLY A 67 -5.95 -12.07 13.59
C GLY A 67 -5.25 -11.69 12.28
N TYR A 68 -4.36 -12.56 11.77
CA TYR A 68 -3.74 -12.37 10.46
C TYR A 68 -4.78 -12.35 9.34
N ARG A 69 -5.72 -13.31 9.36
CA ARG A 69 -6.76 -13.44 8.33
C ARG A 69 -7.70 -12.22 8.32
N THR A 70 -8.06 -11.70 9.49
CA THR A 70 -8.87 -10.48 9.62
C THR A 70 -8.14 -9.28 9.05
N LEU A 71 -6.87 -9.05 9.43
CA LEU A 71 -6.06 -7.94 8.90
C LEU A 71 -5.90 -8.04 7.38
N MET A 72 -5.56 -9.22 6.86
CA MET A 72 -5.43 -9.41 5.42
C MET A 72 -6.75 -9.28 4.66
N THR A 73 -7.89 -9.60 5.28
CA THR A 73 -9.21 -9.37 4.68
C THR A 73 -9.50 -7.88 4.55
N LEU A 74 -9.19 -7.08 5.58
CA LEU A 74 -9.26 -5.62 5.49
C LEU A 74 -8.39 -5.09 4.35
N VAL A 75 -7.14 -5.55 4.26
CA VAL A 75 -6.21 -5.14 3.19
C VAL A 75 -6.77 -5.50 1.81
N VAL A 76 -7.29 -6.71 1.62
CA VAL A 76 -7.93 -7.13 0.35
C VAL A 76 -9.11 -6.24 -0.01
N CYS A 77 -9.99 -5.94 0.95
CA CYS A 77 -11.14 -5.07 0.71
C CYS A 77 -10.70 -3.67 0.26
N VAL A 78 -9.74 -3.06 0.97
CA VAL A 78 -9.23 -1.73 0.62
C VAL A 78 -8.54 -1.75 -0.74
N SER A 79 -7.67 -2.75 -1.03
CA SER A 79 -7.03 -2.87 -2.35
C SER A 79 -8.03 -3.08 -3.48
N ALA A 80 -9.16 -3.76 -3.23
CA ALA A 80 -10.23 -3.89 -4.23
C ALA A 80 -10.90 -2.54 -4.50
N PHE A 81 -11.17 -1.74 -3.47
CA PHE A 81 -11.69 -0.37 -3.64
C PHE A 81 -10.69 0.54 -4.36
N THR A 82 -9.40 0.46 -4.03
CA THR A 82 -8.35 1.21 -4.75
C THR A 82 -8.28 0.82 -6.23
N LEU A 83 -8.44 -0.47 -6.57
CA LEU A 83 -8.51 -0.89 -7.98
C LEU A 83 -9.75 -0.32 -8.67
N LEU A 84 -10.90 -0.33 -8.01
CA LEU A 84 -12.12 0.25 -8.57
C LEU A 84 -11.99 1.76 -8.78
N ASP A 85 -11.39 2.48 -7.83
CA ASP A 85 -11.11 3.91 -7.94
C ASP A 85 -10.16 4.20 -9.11
N ALA A 86 -9.07 3.44 -9.25
CA ALA A 86 -8.15 3.55 -10.38
C ALA A 86 -8.84 3.27 -11.73
N VAL A 87 -9.75 2.30 -11.78
CA VAL A 87 -10.56 2.02 -12.99
C VAL A 87 -11.59 3.12 -13.23
N GLN A 88 -12.23 3.67 -12.19
CA GLN A 88 -13.19 4.75 -12.33
C GLN A 88 -12.52 6.04 -12.83
N ALA A 89 -11.31 6.34 -12.36
CA ALA A 89 -10.51 7.47 -12.82
C ALA A 89 -10.20 7.41 -14.34
N HIS A 90 -10.41 6.25 -14.99
CA HIS A 90 -10.35 6.11 -16.45
C HIS A 90 -11.51 6.81 -17.17
N VAL A 91 -12.71 6.76 -16.58
CA VAL A 91 -13.90 7.25 -17.23
C VAL A 91 -13.90 8.78 -17.08
N ILE A 92 -13.53 9.48 -18.15
CA ILE A 92 -13.61 10.95 -18.25
C ILE A 92 -15.10 11.33 -18.29
N THR A 93 -15.72 11.25 -17.13
CA THR A 93 -17.06 11.76 -16.89
C THR A 93 -16.91 13.13 -16.24
N ARG A 94 -17.69 14.13 -16.66
CA ARG A 94 -17.85 15.35 -15.87
C ARG A 94 -18.50 14.92 -14.56
N ASP A 95 -17.70 14.69 -13.52
CA ASP A 95 -18.17 14.16 -12.25
C ASP A 95 -19.36 14.98 -11.73
N PRO A 96 -20.59 14.43 -11.73
CA PRO A 96 -21.76 15.18 -11.28
C PRO A 96 -21.93 15.23 -9.76
N TRP A 97 -21.03 14.63 -8.97
CA TRP A 97 -21.23 14.33 -7.55
C TRP A 97 -20.26 15.11 -6.66
N GLU A 98 -20.80 16.05 -5.88
CA GLU A 98 -20.06 16.81 -4.85
C GLU A 98 -19.46 15.91 -3.75
N LEU A 99 -19.84 14.62 -3.71
CA LEU A 99 -19.35 13.63 -2.75
C LEU A 99 -18.02 12.97 -3.18
N THR A 100 -17.54 13.16 -4.41
CA THR A 100 -16.26 12.58 -4.88
C THR A 100 -15.08 12.89 -3.96
N PRO A 101 -14.84 14.17 -3.59
CA PRO A 101 -13.68 14.51 -2.78
C PRO A 101 -13.77 13.89 -1.38
N TRP A 102 -14.98 13.73 -0.84
CA TRP A 102 -15.22 13.07 0.44
C TRP A 102 -14.82 11.59 0.40
N LEU A 103 -15.35 10.85 -0.57
CA LEU A 103 -15.08 9.42 -0.70
C LEU A 103 -13.61 9.13 -0.98
N GLN A 104 -12.96 9.93 -1.83
CA GLN A 104 -11.52 9.79 -2.11
C GLN A 104 -10.65 10.03 -0.87
N ASN A 105 -10.99 11.02 -0.03
CA ASN A 105 -10.25 11.28 1.20
C ASN A 105 -10.45 10.18 2.25
N LEU A 106 -11.67 9.63 2.35
CA LEU A 106 -11.96 8.49 3.22
C LEU A 106 -11.25 7.21 2.75
N LEU A 107 -11.27 6.93 1.44
CA LEU A 107 -10.54 5.82 0.86
C LEU A 107 -9.04 5.95 1.13
N GLY A 108 -8.46 7.14 0.95
CA GLY A 108 -7.05 7.36 1.26
C GLY A 108 -6.68 7.20 2.74
N LEU A 109 -7.60 7.52 3.66
CA LEU A 109 -7.42 7.18 5.09
C LEU A 109 -7.47 5.66 5.32
N ALA A 110 -8.39 4.97 4.65
CA ALA A 110 -8.49 3.52 4.69
C ALA A 110 -7.24 2.83 4.12
N GLU A 111 -6.63 3.38 3.06
CA GLU A 111 -5.37 2.92 2.48
C GLU A 111 -4.21 3.02 3.46
N LEU A 112 -4.08 4.16 4.16
CA LEU A 112 -3.07 4.31 5.23
C LEU A 112 -3.27 3.26 6.33
N GLY A 113 -4.53 3.02 6.73
CA GLY A 113 -4.88 1.96 7.68
C GLY A 113 -4.53 0.56 7.16
N ALA A 114 -4.80 0.28 5.88
CA ALA A 114 -4.50 -0.99 5.24
C ALA A 114 -2.99 -1.26 5.16
N ILE A 115 -2.16 -0.25 4.87
CA ILE A 115 -0.70 -0.40 4.87
C ILE A 115 -0.18 -0.81 6.26
N LEU A 116 -0.73 -0.21 7.33
CA LEU A 116 -0.37 -0.58 8.70
C LEU A 116 -0.86 -1.99 9.06
N ALA A 117 -2.11 -2.32 8.70
CA ALA A 117 -2.67 -3.65 8.89
C ALA A 117 -1.82 -4.71 8.18
N PHE A 118 -1.36 -4.42 6.96
CA PHE A 118 -0.44 -5.26 6.20
C PHE A 118 0.90 -5.45 6.92
N CYS A 119 1.54 -4.37 7.39
CA CYS A 119 2.80 -4.47 8.12
C CYS A 119 2.67 -5.29 9.41
N VAL A 120 1.56 -5.11 10.15
CA VAL A 120 1.26 -5.88 11.36
C VAL A 120 1.01 -7.36 11.03
N ALA A 121 0.27 -7.65 9.96
CA ALA A 121 0.04 -9.00 9.48
C ALA A 121 1.35 -9.70 9.09
N MET A 122 2.24 -9.02 8.35
CA MET A 122 3.54 -9.55 7.97
C MET A 122 4.46 -9.77 9.18
N ARG A 123 4.44 -8.87 10.17
CA ARG A 123 5.13 -9.09 11.45
C ARG A 123 4.60 -10.35 12.15
N GLY A 124 3.27 -10.55 12.17
CA GLY A 124 2.64 -11.74 12.72
C GLY A 124 3.06 -13.02 12.02
N LEU A 125 3.08 -13.01 10.68
CA LEU A 125 3.57 -14.10 9.84
C LEU A 125 5.03 -14.45 10.19
N CYS A 126 5.92 -13.45 10.22
CA CYS A 126 7.33 -13.63 10.57
C CYS A 126 7.50 -14.19 11.98
N GLY A 127 6.72 -13.69 12.95
CA GLY A 127 6.77 -14.16 14.33
C GLY A 127 6.35 -15.64 14.47
N ARG A 128 5.33 -16.08 13.73
CA ARG A 128 4.90 -17.49 13.71
C ARG A 128 5.86 -18.42 12.98
N ALA A 129 6.70 -17.88 12.10
CA ALA A 129 7.75 -18.59 11.39
C ALA A 129 9.12 -18.56 12.13
N ASP A 130 9.19 -17.95 13.32
CA ASP A 130 10.44 -17.70 14.08
C ASP A 130 11.50 -16.89 13.28
N LEU A 131 11.06 -16.07 12.32
CA LEU A 131 11.92 -15.14 11.58
C LEU A 131 12.07 -13.83 12.35
N ARG A 132 12.79 -13.89 13.47
CA ARG A 132 12.89 -12.78 14.45
C ARG A 132 13.40 -11.48 13.84
N ARG A 133 14.41 -11.57 12.97
CA ARG A 133 15.01 -10.41 12.29
C ARG A 133 14.01 -9.76 11.33
N ALA A 134 13.35 -10.54 10.47
CA ALA A 134 12.27 -10.05 9.62
C ALA A 134 11.12 -9.42 10.43
N ALA A 135 10.67 -10.05 11.52
CA ALA A 135 9.63 -9.53 12.38
C ALA A 135 9.99 -8.16 13.00
N GLN A 136 11.24 -8.00 13.46
CA GLN A 136 11.74 -6.71 13.94
C GLN A 136 11.80 -5.67 12.82
N SER A 137 12.21 -6.07 11.62
CA SER A 137 12.21 -5.21 10.44
C SER A 137 10.80 -4.67 10.15
N PHE A 138 9.77 -5.52 10.11
CA PHE A 138 8.38 -5.09 9.92
C PHE A 138 7.86 -4.19 11.05
N ARG A 139 8.32 -4.37 12.29
CA ARG A 139 8.00 -3.42 13.38
C ARG A 139 8.56 -2.03 13.08
N THR A 140 9.81 -1.94 12.64
CA THR A 140 10.42 -0.66 12.22
C THR A 140 9.69 -0.08 11.02
N THR A 141 9.35 -0.89 10.01
CA THR A 141 8.54 -0.45 8.85
C THR A 141 7.20 0.14 9.30
N THR A 142 6.51 -0.53 10.22
CA THR A 142 5.23 -0.04 10.77
C THR A 142 5.41 1.33 11.42
N LEU A 143 6.47 1.51 12.22
CA LEU A 143 6.76 2.79 12.87
C LEU A 143 7.06 3.89 11.83
N LEU A 144 7.84 3.58 10.80
CA LEU A 144 8.14 4.52 9.72
C LEU A 144 6.87 4.95 8.98
N PHE A 145 5.97 4.01 8.64
CA PHE A 145 4.68 4.35 8.05
C PHE A 145 3.81 5.18 9.00
N ILE A 146 3.83 4.92 10.31
CA ILE A 146 3.07 5.76 11.25
C ILE A 146 3.61 7.19 11.23
N LEU A 147 4.92 7.36 11.42
CA LEU A 147 5.53 8.68 11.62
C LEU A 147 5.59 9.51 10.34
N ILE A 148 5.87 8.87 9.20
CA ILE A 148 6.12 9.57 7.93
C ILE A 148 4.87 9.60 7.04
N TYR A 149 3.96 8.62 7.15
CA TYR A 149 2.76 8.55 6.30
C TYR A 149 1.49 8.83 7.09
N LEU A 150 1.12 7.97 8.04
CA LEU A 150 -0.18 8.02 8.71
C LEU A 150 -0.39 9.36 9.41
N VAL A 151 0.56 9.81 10.24
CA VAL A 151 0.40 11.07 10.98
C VAL A 151 0.29 12.26 10.05
N PRO A 152 1.27 12.57 9.18
CA PRO A 152 1.20 13.76 8.35
C PRO A 152 0.08 13.69 7.30
N LEU A 153 -0.02 12.59 6.54
CA LEU A 153 -1.02 12.46 5.48
C LEU A 153 -2.42 12.24 6.05
N GLY A 154 -2.55 11.53 7.17
CA GLY A 154 -3.83 11.34 7.85
C GLY A 154 -4.37 12.64 8.42
N LEU A 155 -3.53 13.43 9.10
CA LEU A 155 -3.94 14.77 9.58
C LEU A 155 -4.29 15.70 8.42
N PHE A 156 -3.53 15.66 7.33
CA PHE A 156 -3.84 16.44 6.13
C PHE A 156 -5.20 16.06 5.54
N ARG A 157 -5.48 14.76 5.36
CA ARG A 157 -6.78 14.28 4.86
C ARG A 157 -7.92 14.64 5.81
N LEU A 158 -7.72 14.57 7.13
CA LEU A 158 -8.72 15.01 8.11
C LEU A 158 -8.98 16.52 8.04
N ALA A 159 -7.96 17.34 7.83
CA ALA A 159 -8.11 18.78 7.63
C ALA A 159 -8.90 19.09 6.34
N VAL A 160 -8.62 18.37 5.24
CA VAL A 160 -9.39 18.47 3.99
C VAL A 160 -10.86 18.11 4.22
N LEU A 161 -11.15 16.98 4.90
CA LEU A 161 -12.52 16.59 5.23
C LEU A 161 -13.24 17.64 6.09
N ALA A 162 -12.54 18.25 7.05
CA ALA A 162 -13.10 19.32 7.86
C ALA A 162 -13.40 20.58 7.06
N ALA A 163 -12.54 20.95 6.11
CA ALA A 163 -12.77 22.07 5.20
C ALA A 163 -13.95 21.81 4.26
N LEU A 164 -14.02 20.60 3.68
CA LEU A 164 -15.16 20.19 2.86
C LEU A 164 -16.49 20.23 3.63
N ALA A 165 -16.49 19.88 4.92
CA ALA A 165 -17.68 19.98 5.77
C ALA A 165 -18.15 21.42 5.99
N ARG A 166 -17.23 22.38 5.92
CA ARG A 166 -17.49 23.82 6.04
C ARG A 166 -17.68 24.51 4.70
N GLN A 167 -17.57 23.78 3.59
CA GLN A 167 -17.53 24.34 2.24
C GLN A 167 -16.41 25.38 2.07
N GLU A 168 -15.31 25.20 2.80
CA GLU A 168 -14.11 26.04 2.73
C GLU A 168 -13.06 25.41 1.81
N SER A 169 -12.24 26.25 1.16
CA SER A 169 -11.08 25.77 0.44
C SER A 169 -9.93 25.46 1.40
N PHE A 170 -9.22 24.35 1.14
CA PHE A 170 -8.01 24.00 1.87
C PHE A 170 -6.86 23.88 0.87
N ASN A 171 -5.88 24.75 1.02
CA ASN A 171 -4.68 24.83 0.19
C ASN A 171 -3.46 24.82 1.12
N VAL A 172 -2.45 24.05 0.75
CA VAL A 172 -1.11 24.15 1.32
C VAL A 172 -0.14 24.29 0.17
N ASP A 173 0.39 25.49 -0.01
CA ASP A 173 1.45 25.75 -0.97
C ASP A 173 2.81 25.39 -0.36
N LEU A 174 3.37 24.27 -0.82
CA LEU A 174 4.71 23.83 -0.44
C LEU A 174 5.79 24.37 -1.38
N GLY A 175 5.40 24.96 -2.52
CA GLY A 175 6.31 25.43 -3.56
C GLY A 175 7.40 24.40 -3.93
N PRO A 176 8.62 24.86 -4.24
CA PRO A 176 9.76 23.98 -4.52
C PRO A 176 10.19 23.08 -3.34
N ALA A 177 9.82 23.42 -2.11
CA ALA A 177 10.18 22.63 -0.94
C ALA A 177 9.49 21.25 -0.93
N ALA A 178 8.39 21.07 -1.68
CA ALA A 178 7.77 19.77 -1.91
C ALA A 178 8.76 18.73 -2.48
N LEU A 179 9.74 19.16 -3.28
CA LEU A 179 10.76 18.26 -3.84
C LEU A 179 11.65 17.63 -2.76
N LEU A 180 11.88 18.33 -1.65
CA LEU A 180 12.66 17.82 -0.52
C LEU A 180 11.91 16.73 0.26
N LEU A 181 10.57 16.66 0.12
CA LEU A 181 9.76 15.65 0.79
C LEU A 181 9.78 14.31 0.05
N ILE A 182 10.06 14.30 -1.26
CA ILE A 182 10.14 13.06 -2.06
C ILE A 182 11.07 12.03 -1.42
N PRO A 183 12.36 12.31 -1.13
CA PRO A 183 13.23 11.32 -0.52
C PRO A 183 12.75 10.90 0.88
N VAL A 184 12.11 11.79 1.64
CA VAL A 184 11.56 11.48 2.97
C VAL A 184 10.40 10.48 2.86
N PHE A 185 9.47 10.72 1.93
CA PHE A 185 8.37 9.80 1.67
C PHE A 185 8.84 8.48 1.06
N MET A 186 9.98 8.42 0.36
CA MET A 186 10.51 7.15 -0.13
C MET A 186 11.04 6.22 0.98
N ILE A 187 11.36 6.74 2.17
CA ILE A 187 11.97 5.95 3.27
C ILE A 187 11.12 4.74 3.70
N PRO A 188 9.82 4.87 4.03
CA PRO A 188 8.99 3.71 4.41
C PRO A 188 8.88 2.67 3.30
N ALA A 189 8.76 3.08 2.04
CA ALA A 189 8.67 2.17 0.89
C ALA A 189 9.96 1.38 0.68
N ILE A 190 11.12 2.04 0.73
CA ILE A 190 12.43 1.38 0.67
C ILE A 190 12.59 0.42 1.85
N HIS A 191 12.21 0.82 3.07
CA HIS A 191 12.33 -0.03 4.24
C HIS A 191 11.37 -1.24 4.19
N LEU A 192 10.19 -1.08 3.60
CA LEU A 192 9.28 -2.18 3.32
C LEU A 192 9.94 -3.21 2.39
N PHE A 193 10.57 -2.75 1.30
CA PHE A 193 11.32 -3.61 0.38
C PHE A 193 12.48 -4.33 1.09
N VAL A 194 13.28 -3.62 1.87
CA VAL A 194 14.36 -4.23 2.65
C VAL A 194 13.81 -5.28 3.62
N SER A 195 12.62 -5.06 4.19
CA SER A 195 11.99 -6.00 5.11
C SER A 195 11.50 -7.27 4.42
N THR A 196 10.94 -7.17 3.21
CA THR A 196 10.55 -8.35 2.42
C THR A 196 11.77 -9.14 1.95
N SER A 197 12.84 -8.47 1.52
CA SER A 197 14.11 -9.13 1.16
C SER A 197 14.75 -9.85 2.35
N ARG A 198 14.72 -9.25 3.55
CA ARG A 198 15.21 -9.91 4.78
C ARG A 198 14.38 -11.14 5.13
N MET A 199 13.06 -11.07 4.97
CA MET A 199 12.19 -12.21 5.20
C MET A 199 12.52 -13.37 4.25
N GLU A 200 12.74 -13.08 2.97
CA GLU A 200 13.18 -14.08 1.99
C GLU A 200 14.56 -14.67 2.34
N ALA A 201 15.52 -13.83 2.72
CA ALA A 201 16.84 -14.29 3.12
C ALA A 201 16.79 -15.18 4.37
N ASP A 202 16.02 -14.78 5.40
CA ASP A 202 15.85 -15.55 6.63
C ASP A 202 15.14 -16.89 6.34
N ALA A 203 14.16 -16.90 5.42
CA ALA A 203 13.46 -18.13 5.00
C ALA A 203 14.42 -19.11 4.31
N ARG A 204 15.26 -18.61 3.40
CA ARG A 204 16.27 -19.43 2.68
C ARG A 204 17.40 -19.89 3.59
N ALA A 205 17.76 -19.11 4.62
CA ALA A 205 18.81 -19.42 5.60
C ALA A 205 18.34 -20.36 6.72
N ALA A 206 17.05 -20.74 6.73
CA ALA A 206 16.50 -21.77 7.61
C ALA A 206 16.32 -23.16 6.94
N PRO A 207 17.22 -23.66 6.05
CA PRO A 207 17.05 -24.98 5.47
C PRO A 207 17.44 -26.02 6.53
N GLY A 208 16.49 -26.48 7.34
CA GLY A 208 16.80 -27.52 8.34
C GLY A 208 15.82 -27.77 9.48
N ARG A 209 14.80 -26.95 9.74
CA ARG A 209 13.82 -27.26 10.82
C ARG A 209 12.70 -28.23 10.40
N ILE A 210 12.93 -29.03 9.35
CA ILE A 210 12.04 -30.12 8.89
C ILE A 210 12.57 -31.51 9.30
N ALA A 211 13.80 -31.63 9.80
CA ALA A 211 14.24 -32.86 10.44
C ALA A 211 14.31 -32.64 11.95
N LEU A 212 13.46 -33.38 12.68
CA LEU A 212 13.36 -33.47 14.15
C LEU A 212 12.25 -32.61 14.78
N GLY A 213 11.14 -33.30 15.05
CA GLY A 213 9.97 -32.86 15.79
C GLY A 213 8.82 -33.82 15.52
#